data_AF-A0A7X7TWG5-F1
#
_entry.id   AF-A0A7X7TWG5-F1
#
_cell.length_a   1.000
_cell.length_b   1.000
_cell.length_c   1.000
_cell.angle_alpha   90.00
_cell.angle_beta   90.00
_cell.angle_gamma   90.00
#
_symmetry.space_group_name_H-M   'P 1'
#
loop_
_entity.id
_entity.type
_entity.pdbx_description
1 polymer ?
#
loop_
_entity_poly.entity_id
_entity_poly.type
_entity_poly.pdbx_seq_one_letter_code
_entity_poly.pdbx_strand_id
1 'polypeptide(L)' 'MKEWKNENFELKLKRLEEIVSILENDEVSLDESLKLFEEGVSISKELNDKLIEVKGKIEVIKKDAEGKIKLEDFDDEI' A
#
# COMPACT_ATOMS: atom_id res chain seq x y z
N MET A 1 -6.23 -4.71 13.87
CA MET A 1 -5.64 -4.12 12.65
C MET A 1 -4.33 -3.43 13.03
N LYS A 2 -3.22 -3.75 12.36
CA LYS A 2 -1.90 -3.24 12.71
C LYS A 2 -1.79 -1.79 12.25
N GLU A 3 -1.42 -0.87 13.14
CA GLU A 3 -1.11 0.51 12.77
C GLU A 3 0.03 0.52 11.76
N TRP A 4 -0.26 0.98 10.54
CA TRP A 4 0.75 1.17 9.52
C TRP A 4 1.30 2.59 9.66
N LYS A 5 2.53 2.70 10.17
CA LYS A 5 3.23 3.98 10.34
C LYS A 5 3.78 4.47 9.01
N ASN A 6 3.82 5.79 8.80
CA ASN A 6 4.42 6.40 7.61
C ASN A 6 5.86 5.92 7.39
N GLU A 7 6.65 5.77 8.46
CA GLU A 7 8.01 5.21 8.41
C GLU A 7 8.06 3.85 7.69
N ASN A 8 7.03 2.99 7.86
CA ASN A 8 7.00 1.68 7.20
C ASN A 8 6.67 1.78 5.70
N PHE A 9 5.94 2.81 5.26
CA PHE A 9 5.73 3.08 3.83
C PHE A 9 7.03 3.56 3.20
N GLU A 10 7.67 4.57 3.79
CA GLU A 10 8.94 5.13 3.29
C GLU A 10 10.06 4.08 3.25
N LEU A 11 10.18 3.24 4.27
CA LEU A 11 11.16 2.14 4.28
C LEU A 11 10.93 1.14 3.14
N LYS A 12 9.67 0.78 2.89
CA LYS A 12 9.31 -0.15 1.80
C LYS A 12 9.52 0.48 0.43
N LEU A 13 9.16 1.76 0.28
CA LEU A 13 9.41 2.50 -0.96
C LEU A 13 10.91 2.57 -1.26
N LYS A 14 11.72 2.94 -0.27
CA LYS A 14 13.17 2.96 -0.40
C LYS A 14 13.74 1.59 -0.77
N ARG A 15 13.25 0.51 -0.14
CA ARG A 15 13.68 -0.85 -0.49
C ARG A 15 13.34 -1.21 -1.94
N LEU A 16 12.17 -0.79 -2.43
CA LEU A 16 11.78 -0.99 -3.82
C LEU A 16 12.71 -0.26 -4.79
N GLU A 17 13.09 0.99 -4.47
CA GLU A 17 14.06 1.76 -5.25
C GLU A 17 15.45 1.10 -5.28
N GLU A 18 15.91 0.58 -4.13
CA GLU A 18 17.16 -0.18 -4.04
C GLU A 18 17.11 -1.44 -4.91
N ILE A 19 16.00 -2.20 -4.87
CA ILE A 19 15.81 -3.39 -5.71
C ILE A 19 15.92 -3.03 -7.20
N VAL A 20 15.23 -1.97 -7.64
CA VAL A 20 15.30 -1.50 -9.04
C VAL A 20 16.74 -1.15 -9.41
N SER A 21 17.43 -0.37 -8.58
CA SER A 21 18.82 0.00 -8.83
C SER A 21 19.77 -1.21 -8.91
N ILE A 22 19.52 -2.25 -8.11
CA ILE A 22 20.32 -3.48 -8.15
C ILE A 22 20.03 -4.28 -9.42
N LEU A 23 18.75 -4.41 -9.81
CA LEU A 23 18.33 -5.13 -11.01
C LEU A 23 18.76 -4.46 -12.32
N GLU A 24 18.98 -3.15 -12.31
CA GLU A 24 19.54 -2.40 -13.45
C GLU A 24 21.06 -2.59 -13.61
N ASN A 25 21.72 -3.22 -12.64
CA ASN A 25 23.15 -3.51 -12.70
C ASN A 25 23.41 -4.90 -13.30
N ASP A 26 24.28 -4.96 -14.30
CA ASP A 26 24.62 -6.19 -15.05
C ASP A 26 25.41 -7.24 -14.23
N GLU A 27 25.82 -6.91 -13.01
CA GLU A 27 26.61 -7.81 -12.14
C GLU A 27 25.77 -8.79 -11.30
N VAL A 28 24.44 -8.71 -11.34
CA VAL A 28 23.55 -9.56 -10.55
C VAL A 28 23.33 -10.92 -11.21
N SER A 29 23.50 -11.99 -10.42
CA SER A 29 23.24 -13.36 -10.88
C SER A 29 21.76 -13.61 -11.14
N LEU A 30 21.43 -14.51 -12.07
CA LEU A 30 20.04 -14.84 -12.42
C LEU A 30 19.18 -15.25 -11.21
N ASP A 31 19.72 -16.08 -10.32
CA ASP A 31 19.02 -16.54 -9.12
C ASP A 31 18.74 -15.39 -8.14
N GLU A 32 19.64 -14.43 -8.05
CA GLU A 32 19.48 -13.24 -7.22
C GLU A 32 18.50 -12.25 -7.84
N SER A 33 18.55 -12.05 -9.17
CA SER A 33 17.58 -11.26 -9.91
C SER A 33 16.15 -11.77 -9.71
N LEU A 34 15.95 -13.10 -9.72
CA LEU A 34 14.63 -13.69 -9.47
C LEU A 34 14.11 -13.38 -8.06
N LYS A 35 14.96 -13.52 -7.04
CA LYS A 35 14.58 -13.23 -5.64
C LYS A 35 14.25 -11.75 -5.45
N LEU A 36 15.07 -10.87 -6.00
CA LEU A 36 14.87 -9.42 -5.94
C LEU A 36 13.58 -9.01 -6.68
N PHE A 37 13.28 -9.64 -7.81
CA PHE A 37 12.04 -9.41 -8.54
C PHE A 37 10.81 -9.83 -7.73
N GLU A 38 10.83 -11.03 -7.14
CA GLU A 38 9.74 -11.50 -6.26
C GLU A 38 9.52 -10.56 -5.07
N GLU A 39 10.60 -10.13 -4.42
CA GLU A 39 10.55 -9.15 -3.32
C GLU A 39 9.94 -7.83 -3.80
N GLY A 40 10.41 -7.30 -4.93
CA GLY A 40 9.94 -6.05 -5.51
C GLY A 40 8.45 -6.08 -5.85
N VAL A 41 7.96 -7.17 -6.44
CA VAL A 41 6.53 -7.37 -6.75
C VAL A 41 5.70 -7.40 -5.45
N SER A 42 6.17 -8.10 -4.42
CA SER A 42 5.49 -8.13 -3.12
C SER A 42 5.40 -6.75 -2.48
N ILE A 43 6.51 -6.01 -2.44
CA ILE A 43 6.56 -4.65 -1.88
C ILE A 43 5.65 -3.71 -2.67
N SER A 44 5.70 -3.75 -4.00
CA SER A 44 4.86 -2.92 -4.87
C SER A 44 3.37 -3.14 -4.60
N LYS A 45 2.95 -4.40 -4.46
CA LYS A 45 1.57 -4.76 -4.12
C LYS A 45 1.16 -4.18 -2.76
N GLU A 46 1.99 -4.36 -1.72
CA GLU A 46 1.70 -3.83 -0.40
C GLU A 46 1.55 -2.30 -0.40
N LEU A 47 2.47 -1.57 -1.04
CA LEU A 47 2.41 -0.12 -1.15
C LEU A 47 1.12 0.33 -1.87
N ASN A 48 0.73 -0.36 -2.95
CA ASN A 48 -0.50 -0.07 -3.66
C ASN A 48 -1.75 -0.31 -2.80
N ASP A 49 -1.81 -1.45 -2.09
CA ASP A 49 -2.93 -1.77 -1.20
C ASP A 49 -3.08 -0.71 -0.10
N LYS A 50 -1.95 -0.17 0.40
CA LYS A 50 -1.99 0.94 1.36
C LYS A 50 -2.56 2.22 0.77
N LEU A 51 -2.14 2.58 -0.44
CA LEU A 51 -2.63 3.78 -1.10
C LEU A 51 -4.15 3.66 -1.36
N ILE A 52 -4.65 2.48 -1.69
CA ILE A 52 -6.09 2.22 -1.83
C ILE A 52 -6.81 2.41 -0.49
N GLU A 53 -6.28 1.84 0.61
CA GLU A 53 -6.84 2.00 1.95
C GLU A 53 -6.94 3.48 2.36
N VAL A 54 -5.87 4.24 2.13
CA VAL A 54 -5.81 5.68 2.47
C VAL A 54 -6.78 6.50 1.61
N LYS A 55 -6.86 6.22 0.30
CA LYS A 55 -7.83 6.86 -0.60
C LYS A 55 -9.27 6.63 -0.12
N GLY A 56 -9.62 5.40 0.25
CA GLY A 56 -10.97 5.09 0.76
C GLY A 56 -11.31 5.87 2.04
N LYS A 57 -10.35 6.02 2.95
CA LYS A 57 -10.53 6.85 4.16
C LYS A 57 -10.77 8.33 3.82
N ILE A 58 -10.02 8.88 2.86
CA ILE A 58 -10.20 10.26 2.40
C ILE A 58 -11.60 10.46 1.79
N GLU A 59 -12.08 9.50 1.00
CA GLU A 59 -13.41 9.57 0.38
C GLU A 59 -14.54 9.57 1.42
N VAL A 60 -14.42 8.78 2.49
CA VAL A 60 -15.39 8.79 3.59
C VAL A 60 -15.38 10.15 4.30
N ILE A 61 -14.21 10.65 4.69
CA ILE A 61 -14.08 11.96 5.35
C ILE A 61 -14.64 13.09 4.48
N LYS A 62 -14.43 13.04 3.16
CA LYS A 62 -14.96 14.05 2.23
C LYS A 62 -16.49 14.01 2.17
N LYS A 63 -17.09 12.82 2.10
CA LYS A 63 -18.56 12.65 2.12
C LYS A 63 -19.17 13.15 3.43
N ASP A 64 -18.49 12.92 4.55
CA ASP A 64 -18.90 13.43 5.87
C ASP A 64 -18.83 14.96 5.93
N ALA A 65 -17.74 15.56 5.42
CA ALA A 65 -17.54 17.01 5.40
C ALA A 65 -18.51 17.76 4.48
N GLU A 66 -18.97 17.12 3.39
CA GLU A 66 -20.04 17.62 2.52
C GLU A 66 -21.45 17.43 3.13
N GLY A 67 -21.54 16.91 4.37
CA GLY A 67 -22.80 16.71 5.10
C GLY A 67 -23.70 15.62 4.52
N LYS A 68 -23.16 14.74 3.66
CA LYS A 68 -23.90 13.69 2.95
C LYS A 68 -23.46 12.29 3.40
N ILE A 69 -23.59 11.98 4.68
CA ILE A 69 -23.96 10.63 5.12
C ILE A 69 -25.01 10.77 6.22
N LYS A 70 -26.29 10.74 5.82
CA LYS A 70 -27.36 10.18 6.65
C LYS A 70 -27.74 8.86 6.00
N LEU A 71 -27.55 7.79 6.75
CA LEU A 71 -28.50 6.71 7.02
C LEU A 71 -27.81 5.85 8.09
N GLU A 72 -27.91 6.30 9.34
CA GLU A 72 -28.21 5.33 10.40
C GLU A 72 -29.60 4.83 10.06
N ASP A 73 -29.70 3.53 9.76
CA ASP A 73 -30.82 2.68 10.11
C ASP A 73 -30.26 1.25 10.08
N PHE A 74 -29.53 0.90 11.15
CA PHE A 74 -29.46 -0.50 11.56
C PHE A 74 -30.67 -0.75 12.45
N ASP A 75 -31.82 -0.92 11.81
CA ASP A 75 -32.93 -1.68 12.37
C ASP A 75 -32.87 -3.07 11.72
N ASP A 76 -31.94 -3.90 12.20
CA ASP A 76 -32.17 -5.35 12.17
C ASP A 76 -32.98 -5.68 13.43
N GLU A 77 -34.25 -5.27 13.44
CA GLU A 77 -35.26 -6.01 14.17
C GLU A 77 -35.48 -7.34 13.42
N ILE A 78 -35.22 -8.43 14.16
CA ILE A 78 -35.52 -9.86 13.95
C ILE A 78 -34.38 -10.72 13.38
#